data_AF-A0A5J5BXG3-F1
#
_entry.id   AF-A0A5J5BXG3-F1
#
_cell.length_a   1.000
_cell.length_b   1.000
_cell.length_c   1.000
_cell.angle_alpha   90.00
_cell.angle_beta   90.00
_cell.angle_gamma   90.00
#
_symmetry.space_group_name_H-M   'P 1'
#
loop_
_entity.id
_entity.type
_entity.pdbx_description
1 polymer ?
#
loop_
_entity_poly.entity_id
_entity_poly.type
_entity_poly.pdbx_seq_one_letter_code
_entity_poly.pdbx_strand_id
1 'polypeptide(L)'
;MASNNPHYEADPRSKVLSYIRTLPDTTNGAKGLIVEPRGLDIVWGNDTRYWRMPENKPAELLQVCWLEVTCSIDIGTLKSARLEKPQIGFKLSLSSDAFGWSGCPIYIMAKIGKKGKYFWKKVDLQAIRGNTQEFDIPEDFCMDIVKDSPASDEKLYFGLYEVWSGKWKGGLQIHHAFLRESN
;
A
#
# COMPACT_ATOMS: atom_id res chain seq x y z
N MET A 1 -12.64 6.21 25.21
CA MET A 1 -11.28 5.94 25.73
C MET A 1 -10.37 5.91 24.52
N ALA A 2 -9.33 6.73 24.46
CA ALA A 2 -8.35 6.64 23.38
C ALA A 2 -7.67 5.27 23.47
N SER A 3 -7.61 4.55 22.36
CA SER A 3 -6.93 3.26 22.28
C SER A 3 -5.44 3.48 22.58
N ASN A 4 -4.88 2.71 23.53
CA ASN A 4 -3.43 2.69 23.79
C ASN A 4 -2.66 1.90 22.73
N ASN A 5 -3.31 1.46 21.63
CA ASN A 5 -2.67 0.74 20.54
C ASN A 5 -1.78 1.71 19.73
N PRO A 6 -0.44 1.53 19.72
CA PRO A 6 0.44 2.37 18.92
C PRO A 6 0.30 2.11 17.42
N HIS A 7 -0.29 0.98 17.03
CA HIS A 7 -0.57 0.65 15.64
C HIS A 7 -1.87 1.33 15.18
N TYR A 8 -1.86 1.85 13.96
CA TYR A 8 -3.06 2.35 13.32
C TYR A 8 -3.75 1.18 12.62
N GLU A 9 -4.98 0.90 13.04
CA GLU A 9 -5.88 0.00 12.33
C GLU A 9 -6.69 0.84 11.35
N ALA A 10 -6.88 0.34 10.13
CA ALA A 10 -7.75 0.98 9.16
C ALA A 10 -9.12 1.25 9.79
N ASP A 11 -9.63 2.49 9.69
CA ASP A 11 -10.78 2.93 10.50
C ASP A 11 -11.97 1.94 10.34
N PRO A 12 -12.58 1.40 11.42
CA PRO A 12 -13.66 0.41 11.30
C PRO A 12 -14.95 0.93 10.64
N ARG A 13 -15.21 2.24 10.65
CA ARG A 13 -16.31 2.86 9.88
C ARG A 13 -16.00 2.87 8.38
N SER A 14 -14.72 2.69 8.05
CA SER A 14 -14.21 2.28 6.74
C SER A 14 -14.47 0.79 6.55
N LYS A 15 -15.67 0.45 6.09
CA LYS A 15 -15.67 -0.57 5.03
C LYS A 15 -14.76 0.02 3.95
N VAL A 16 -13.68 -0.68 3.61
CA VAL A 16 -12.63 -0.29 2.65
C VAL A 16 -13.22 0.44 1.43
N LEU A 17 -14.44 0.07 1.04
CA LEU A 17 -15.33 0.73 0.07
C LEU A 17 -15.44 2.28 0.14
N SER A 18 -15.46 2.92 1.32
CA SER A 18 -15.59 4.40 1.41
C SER A 18 -14.32 5.16 1.04
N TYR A 19 -13.16 4.51 1.21
CA TYR A 19 -11.85 5.01 0.79
C TYR A 19 -11.36 4.33 -0.48
N ILE A 20 -12.16 3.40 -1.01
CA ILE A 20 -11.98 2.84 -2.34
C ILE A 20 -12.66 3.77 -3.33
N ARG A 21 -11.83 4.52 -4.05
CA ARG A 21 -12.26 5.27 -5.23
C ARG A 21 -12.01 4.40 -6.45
N THR A 22 -13.04 4.22 -7.27
CA THR A 22 -12.84 3.69 -8.61
C THR A 22 -12.08 4.75 -9.39
N LEU A 23 -10.97 4.38 -10.02
CA LEU A 23 -10.33 5.23 -11.01
C LEU A 23 -11.36 5.47 -12.12
N PRO A 24 -11.71 6.73 -12.47
CA PRO A 24 -12.62 6.98 -13.58
C PRO A 24 -12.07 6.32 -14.85
N ASP A 25 -12.97 5.85 -15.73
CA ASP A 25 -12.60 5.43 -17.08
C ASP A 25 -11.89 6.63 -17.73
N THR A 26 -10.56 6.63 -17.68
CA THR A 26 -9.75 7.64 -18.36
C THR A 26 -9.95 7.47 -19.86
N THR A 27 -9.45 8.39 -20.68
CA THR A 27 -9.57 8.29 -22.15
C THR A 27 -9.03 6.96 -22.73
N ASN A 28 -8.27 6.20 -21.93
CA ASN A 28 -7.76 4.86 -22.24
C ASN A 28 -8.54 3.69 -21.58
N GLY A 29 -9.65 3.95 -20.87
CA GLY A 29 -10.52 2.93 -20.27
C GLY A 29 -9.99 2.23 -19.02
N ALA A 30 -8.88 2.71 -18.43
CA ALA A 30 -8.22 2.02 -17.33
C ALA A 30 -9.04 2.08 -16.02
N LYS A 31 -9.51 0.92 -15.57
CA LYS A 31 -10.22 0.73 -14.29
C LYS A 31 -9.25 0.44 -13.17
N GLY A 32 -9.62 0.83 -11.96
CA GLY A 32 -8.85 0.49 -10.77
C GLY A 32 -9.52 0.93 -9.48
N LEU A 33 -8.89 0.56 -8.38
CA LEU A 33 -9.25 0.90 -7.01
C LEU A 33 -8.06 1.62 -6.38
N ILE A 34 -8.34 2.71 -5.69
CA ILE A 34 -7.40 3.40 -4.82
C ILE A 34 -7.71 3.00 -3.38
N VAL A 35 -6.72 2.84 -2.50
CA VAL A 35 -6.92 2.76 -1.04
C VAL A 35 -6.21 3.94 -0.40
N GLU A 36 -6.98 4.90 0.09
CA GLU A 36 -6.43 6.08 0.79
C GLU A 36 -5.66 5.68 2.06
N PRO A 37 -4.79 6.55 2.60
CA PRO A 37 -3.93 6.19 3.73
C PRO A 37 -4.68 5.73 4.98
N ARG A 38 -5.90 6.23 5.21
CA ARG A 38 -6.76 5.81 6.33
C ARG A 38 -7.40 4.43 6.15
N GLY A 39 -7.39 3.90 4.93
CA GLY A 39 -7.77 2.52 4.63
C GLY A 39 -6.62 1.53 4.77
N LEU A 40 -5.43 1.98 5.19
CA LEU A 40 -4.25 1.14 5.40
C LEU A 40 -4.06 0.86 6.89
N ASP A 41 -3.65 -0.36 7.21
CA ASP A 41 -3.13 -0.73 8.52
C ASP A 41 -1.65 -0.38 8.59
N ILE A 42 -1.25 0.42 9.57
CA ILE A 42 0.12 0.97 9.68
C ILE A 42 0.69 0.64 11.06
N VAL A 43 1.77 -0.16 11.07
CA VAL A 43 2.50 -0.45 12.30
C VAL A 43 3.12 0.86 12.82
N TRP A 44 2.86 1.19 14.09
CA TRP A 44 3.23 2.47 14.74
C TRP A 44 2.46 3.69 14.22
N GLY A 45 1.44 3.52 13.36
CA GLY A 45 0.75 4.64 12.70
C GLY A 45 0.00 5.61 13.63
N ASN A 46 -0.37 5.18 14.84
CA ASN A 46 -0.98 6.06 15.85
C ASN A 46 0.05 6.80 16.72
N ASP A 47 1.32 6.40 16.64
CA ASP A 47 2.39 7.02 17.41
C ASP A 47 2.98 8.21 16.65
N THR A 48 2.67 9.42 17.13
CA THR A 48 3.06 10.67 16.49
C THR A 48 4.57 10.95 16.50
N ARG A 49 5.37 10.12 17.18
CA ARG A 49 6.84 10.15 17.09
C ARG A 49 7.35 9.50 15.81
N TYR A 50 6.56 8.59 15.23
CA TYR A 50 6.96 7.75 14.09
C TYR A 50 6.17 8.09 12.82
N TRP A 51 4.89 8.48 12.95
CA TRP A 51 4.03 8.79 11.81
C TRP A 51 3.24 10.08 12.01
N ARG A 52 2.91 10.75 10.90
CA ARG A 52 1.92 11.83 10.85
C ARG A 52 0.80 11.43 9.89
N MET A 53 -0.43 11.39 10.39
CA MET A 53 -1.63 10.92 9.68
C MET A 53 -2.70 12.02 9.53
N PRO A 54 -2.42 13.09 8.75
CA PRO A 54 -3.36 14.19 8.54
C PRO A 54 -4.62 13.78 7.75
N GLU A 55 -5.73 14.48 7.97
CA GLU A 55 -6.95 14.34 7.15
C GLU A 55 -6.72 14.97 5.77
N ASN A 56 -6.85 14.18 4.70
CA ASN A 56 -6.68 14.61 3.29
C ASN A 56 -5.24 14.93 2.85
N LYS A 57 -4.25 14.32 3.49
CA LYS A 57 -2.84 14.44 3.09
C LYS A 57 -2.19 13.05 3.17
N PRO A 58 -1.02 12.86 2.52
CA PRO A 58 -0.30 11.60 2.59
C PRO A 58 0.03 11.21 4.03
N ALA A 59 0.06 9.90 4.29
CA ALA A 59 0.65 9.37 5.51
C ALA A 59 2.17 9.59 5.46
N GLU A 60 2.70 10.35 6.41
CA GLU A 60 4.11 10.73 6.44
C GLU A 60 4.83 9.90 7.49
N LEU A 61 5.82 9.14 7.06
CA LEU A 61 6.74 8.41 7.91
C LEU A 61 7.81 9.38 8.42
N LEU A 62 7.77 9.70 9.71
CA LEU A 62 8.77 10.54 10.36
C LEU A 62 10.06 9.74 10.56
N GLN A 63 9.97 8.58 11.21
CA GLN A 63 11.10 7.67 11.39
C GLN A 63 10.64 6.29 11.88
N VAL A 64 11.17 5.19 11.32
CA VAL A 64 11.06 3.83 11.90
C VAL A 64 12.26 2.95 11.51
N CYS A 65 12.56 1.93 12.33
CA CYS A 65 13.44 0.82 11.96
C CYS A 65 12.68 -0.41 11.44
N TRP A 66 11.36 -0.48 11.65
CA TRP A 66 10.44 -1.51 11.17
C TRP A 66 9.31 -0.83 10.40
N LEU A 67 9.29 -0.99 9.08
CA LEU A 67 8.25 -0.41 8.21
C LEU A 67 7.31 -1.52 7.71
N GLU A 68 6.05 -1.42 8.09
CA GLU A 68 5.01 -2.35 7.65
C GLU A 68 3.69 -1.60 7.50
N VAL A 69 3.20 -1.57 6.26
CA VAL A 69 1.93 -0.97 5.86
C VAL A 69 1.16 -1.97 5.04
N THR A 70 -0.06 -2.30 5.45
CA THR A 70 -0.82 -3.39 4.83
C THR A 70 -2.27 -2.99 4.60
N CYS A 71 -2.95 -3.72 3.73
CA CYS A 71 -4.40 -3.66 3.63
C CYS A 71 -4.93 -4.96 3.04
N SER A 72 -6.26 -5.11 3.05
CA SER A 72 -6.92 -6.23 2.41
C SER A 72 -8.19 -5.80 1.68
N ILE A 73 -8.48 -6.45 0.56
CA ILE A 73 -9.66 -6.19 -0.26
C ILE A 73 -10.39 -7.50 -0.53
N ASP A 74 -11.70 -7.49 -0.35
CA ASP A 74 -12.54 -8.65 -0.65
C ASP A 74 -12.47 -8.97 -2.15
N ILE A 75 -12.28 -10.26 -2.50
CA ILE A 75 -12.22 -10.69 -3.90
C ILE A 75 -13.51 -10.34 -4.65
N GLY A 76 -14.66 -10.32 -3.95
CA GLY A 76 -15.93 -9.85 -4.51
C GLY A 76 -15.85 -8.41 -5.04
N THR A 77 -15.20 -7.51 -4.31
CA THR A 77 -14.99 -6.11 -4.73
C THR A 77 -14.13 -6.03 -5.99
N LEU A 78 -13.07 -6.85 -6.09
CA LEU A 78 -12.22 -6.91 -7.29
C LEU A 78 -13.00 -7.42 -8.50
N LYS A 79 -13.82 -8.46 -8.32
CA LYS A 79 -14.69 -9.01 -9.38
C LYS A 79 -15.73 -7.98 -9.85
N SER A 80 -16.38 -7.27 -8.92
CA SER A 80 -17.32 -6.18 -9.25
C SER A 80 -16.64 -5.05 -10.02
N ALA A 81 -15.38 -4.75 -9.69
CA ALA A 81 -14.55 -3.78 -10.40
C ALA A 81 -13.94 -4.32 -11.72
N ARG A 82 -14.16 -5.59 -12.05
CA ARG A 82 -13.60 -6.31 -13.22
C ARG A 82 -12.06 -6.34 -13.23
N LEU A 83 -11.44 -6.47 -12.06
CA LEU A 83 -9.99 -6.58 -11.90
C LEU A 83 -9.59 -8.05 -11.74
N GLU A 84 -9.39 -8.75 -12.86
CA GLU A 84 -9.00 -10.17 -12.87
C GLU A 84 -7.50 -10.37 -12.68
N LYS A 85 -6.67 -9.50 -13.28
CA LYS A 85 -5.21 -9.52 -13.16
C LYS A 85 -4.64 -8.12 -12.85
N PRO A 86 -4.98 -7.52 -11.70
CA PRO A 86 -4.59 -6.15 -11.41
C PRO A 86 -3.07 -6.02 -11.20
N GLN A 87 -2.52 -4.89 -11.64
CA GLN A 87 -1.28 -4.33 -11.11
C GLN A 87 -1.55 -3.83 -9.69
N ILE A 88 -0.72 -4.24 -8.73
CA ILE A 88 -0.79 -3.86 -7.32
C ILE A 88 0.41 -2.95 -7.01
N GLY A 89 0.16 -1.82 -6.35
CA GLY A 89 1.24 -0.91 -6.01
C GLY A 89 0.84 0.19 -5.03
N PHE A 90 1.77 1.12 -4.84
CA PHE A 90 1.65 2.30 -3.99
C PHE A 90 2.12 3.53 -4.74
N LYS A 91 1.39 4.63 -4.56
CA LYS A 91 1.82 5.95 -4.99
C LYS A 91 2.49 6.66 -3.83
N LEU A 92 3.75 7.05 -4.02
CA LEU A 92 4.64 7.52 -2.98
C LEU A 92 5.33 8.83 -3.37
N SER A 93 5.85 9.54 -2.38
CA SER A 93 6.87 10.57 -2.56
C SER A 93 7.88 10.51 -1.43
N LEU A 94 9.03 11.17 -1.63
CA LEU A 94 10.04 11.35 -0.60
C LEU A 94 10.17 12.84 -0.29
N SER A 95 10.14 13.18 1.00
CA SER A 95 10.44 14.55 1.44
C SER A 95 11.90 14.90 1.14
N SER A 96 12.20 16.21 1.12
CA SER A 96 13.55 16.72 0.86
C SER A 96 14.58 16.25 1.89
N ASP A 97 14.15 15.93 3.10
CA ASP A 97 14.94 15.44 4.23
C ASP A 97 14.85 13.91 4.41
N ALA A 98 14.29 13.17 3.44
CA ALA A 98 14.15 11.71 3.54
C ALA A 98 15.50 11.00 3.63
N PHE A 99 15.67 10.17 4.67
CA PHE A 99 16.95 9.55 5.07
C PHE A 99 16.82 8.04 5.30
N GLY A 100 17.96 7.33 5.37
CA GLY A 100 18.01 5.95 5.84
C GLY A 100 17.60 4.87 4.82
N TRP A 101 17.39 5.25 3.57
CA TRP A 101 16.94 4.33 2.50
C TRP A 101 18.09 3.60 1.78
N SER A 102 19.35 3.93 2.07
CA SER A 102 20.50 3.32 1.39
C SER A 102 20.69 1.86 1.83
N GLY A 103 20.60 0.96 0.86
CA GLY A 103 20.63 -0.49 1.10
C GLY A 103 19.42 -0.99 1.90
N CYS A 104 18.31 -0.24 1.92
CA CYS A 104 17.04 -0.58 2.58
C CYS A 104 15.93 -0.66 1.53
N PRO A 105 15.93 -1.71 0.69
CA PRO A 105 14.94 -1.85 -0.37
C PRO A 105 13.55 -2.13 0.22
N ILE A 106 12.52 -1.58 -0.41
CA ILE A 106 11.13 -1.86 -0.07
C ILE A 106 10.68 -3.13 -0.78
N TYR A 107 9.89 -3.94 -0.08
CA TYR A 107 9.22 -5.10 -0.62
C TYR A 107 7.72 -4.82 -0.72
N ILE A 108 7.18 -4.91 -1.92
CA ILE A 108 5.73 -4.93 -2.14
C ILE A 108 5.32 -6.39 -2.23
N MET A 109 4.44 -6.83 -1.33
CA MET A 109 4.04 -8.22 -1.21
C MET A 109 2.52 -8.35 -1.31
N ALA A 110 2.04 -9.43 -1.93
CA ALA A 110 0.63 -9.74 -2.05
C ALA A 110 0.36 -11.25 -1.95
N LYS A 111 -0.82 -11.62 -1.46
CA LYS A 111 -1.33 -13.01 -1.43
C LYS A 111 -2.85 -13.05 -1.37
N ILE A 112 -3.44 -14.13 -1.84
CA ILE A 112 -4.88 -14.38 -1.70
C ILE A 112 -5.12 -15.30 -0.49
N GLY A 113 -6.08 -14.92 0.35
CA GLY A 113 -6.41 -15.66 1.56
C GLY A 113 -5.34 -15.59 2.64
N LYS A 114 -5.69 -16.04 3.85
CA LYS A 114 -4.77 -16.00 4.99
C LYS A 114 -3.59 -16.96 4.82
N LYS A 115 -3.80 -18.10 4.18
CA LYS A 115 -2.81 -19.16 3.97
C LYS A 115 -2.18 -19.15 2.55
N GLY A 116 -2.50 -18.15 1.73
CA GLY A 116 -1.95 -18.06 0.37
C GLY A 116 -0.45 -17.85 0.35
N LYS A 117 0.16 -18.22 -0.78
CA LYS A 117 1.57 -17.96 -1.05
C LYS A 117 1.77 -16.48 -1.36
N TYR A 118 2.81 -15.89 -0.78
CA TYR A 118 3.21 -14.53 -1.13
C TYR A 118 3.90 -14.47 -2.49
N PHE A 119 3.48 -13.48 -3.27
CA PHE A 119 4.22 -12.91 -4.38
C PHE A 119 4.81 -11.60 -3.91
N TRP A 120 5.96 -11.23 -4.45
CA TRP A 120 6.61 -9.99 -4.03
C TRP A 120 7.49 -9.41 -5.13
N LYS A 121 7.70 -8.10 -5.04
CA LYS A 121 8.68 -7.34 -5.81
C LYS A 121 9.51 -6.47 -4.87
N LYS A 122 10.81 -6.40 -5.17
CA LYS A 122 11.78 -5.59 -4.45
C LYS A 122 12.02 -4.30 -5.23
N VAL A 123 12.00 -3.17 -4.53
CA VAL A 123 12.15 -1.83 -5.10
C VAL A 123 13.23 -1.08 -4.33
N ASP A 124 14.21 -0.55 -5.04
CA ASP A 124 15.20 0.37 -4.47
C ASP A 124 14.71 1.81 -4.65
N LEU A 125 14.30 2.45 -3.55
CA LEU A 125 13.85 3.84 -3.60
C LEU A 125 14.96 4.80 -4.06
N GLN A 126 16.23 4.49 -3.85
CA GLN A 126 17.34 5.36 -4.28
C GLN A 126 17.52 5.37 -5.78
N ALA A 127 17.24 4.26 -6.47
CA ALA A 127 17.28 4.21 -7.93
C ALA A 127 16.20 5.11 -8.56
N ILE A 128 15.15 5.43 -7.81
CA ILE A 128 14.02 6.27 -8.21
C ILE A 128 14.23 7.74 -7.74
N ARG A 129 15.24 7.99 -6.88
CA ARG A 129 15.58 9.35 -6.41
C ARG A 129 16.20 10.16 -7.55
N GLY A 130 15.34 10.84 -8.29
CA GLY A 130 15.71 11.80 -9.34
C GLY A 130 14.66 12.88 -9.61
N ASN A 131 13.41 12.66 -9.18
CA ASN A 131 12.33 13.62 -9.26
C ASN A 131 11.73 13.82 -7.85
N THR A 132 11.59 15.07 -7.42
CA THR A 132 10.81 15.47 -6.22
C THR A 132 9.29 15.30 -6.42
N GLN A 133 8.88 14.57 -7.45
CA GLN A 133 7.48 14.30 -7.78
C GLN A 133 7.05 12.93 -7.24
N GLU A 134 5.74 12.78 -7.11
CA GLU A 134 5.11 11.51 -6.77
C GLU A 134 5.44 10.43 -7.81
N PHE A 135 5.59 9.19 -7.36
CA PHE A 135 5.93 8.04 -8.20
C PHE A 135 5.19 6.79 -7.75
N ASP A 136 4.94 5.89 -8.69
CA ASP A 136 4.26 4.61 -8.45
C ASP A 136 5.31 3.50 -8.26
N ILE A 137 5.13 2.62 -7.27
CA ILE A 137 5.94 1.40 -7.12
C ILE A 137 5.08 0.16 -6.86
N PRO A 138 5.50 -1.02 -7.30
CA PRO A 138 6.53 -1.24 -8.32
C PRO A 138 5.95 -0.97 -9.73
N GLU A 139 6.80 -0.84 -10.73
CA GLU A 139 6.38 -0.64 -12.11
C GLU A 139 5.59 -1.84 -12.67
N ASP A 140 5.95 -3.07 -12.30
CA ASP A 140 5.44 -4.31 -12.89
C ASP A 140 5.14 -5.41 -11.83
N PHE A 141 4.01 -5.28 -11.12
CA PHE A 141 3.58 -6.30 -10.15
C PHE A 141 2.11 -6.63 -10.31
N CYS A 142 1.83 -7.68 -11.09
CA CYS A 142 0.48 -8.14 -11.37
C CYS A 142 0.21 -9.51 -10.72
N MET A 143 -1.00 -9.72 -10.25
CA MET A 143 -1.44 -10.98 -9.64
C MET A 143 -2.71 -11.49 -10.32
N ASP A 144 -2.81 -12.80 -10.59
CA ASP A 144 -3.97 -13.40 -11.26
C ASP A 144 -5.00 -13.85 -10.23
N ILE A 145 -6.02 -13.02 -10.01
CA ILE A 145 -7.04 -13.23 -8.97
C ILE A 145 -7.92 -14.45 -9.28
N VAL A 146 -8.12 -14.76 -10.55
CA VAL A 146 -8.98 -15.87 -10.98
C VAL A 146 -8.28 -17.22 -10.77
N LYS A 147 -6.99 -17.32 -11.08
CA LYS A 147 -6.22 -18.56 -10.87
C LYS A 147 -5.90 -18.82 -9.41
N ASP A 148 -5.60 -17.76 -8.65
CA ASP A 148 -5.06 -17.88 -7.30
C ASP A 148 -6.15 -17.89 -6.21
N SER A 149 -7.45 -17.80 -6.55
CA SER A 149 -8.57 -17.83 -5.61
C SER A 149 -9.44 -19.09 -5.75
N PRO A 150 -9.29 -20.10 -4.87
CA PRO A 150 -10.05 -21.34 -4.94
C PRO A 150 -11.54 -21.25 -4.52
N ALA A 151 -12.04 -20.14 -3.95
CA ALA A 151 -13.45 -19.98 -3.59
C ALA A 151 -13.86 -18.51 -3.33
N SER A 152 -15.14 -18.17 -3.53
CA SER A 152 -15.71 -16.89 -3.09
C SER A 152 -15.77 -16.84 -1.58
N ASP A 153 -14.96 -15.96 -0.97
CA ASP A 153 -14.95 -15.49 0.45
C ASP A 153 -13.52 -15.10 0.88
N GLU A 154 -12.53 -15.29 0.00
CA GLU A 154 -11.16 -14.86 0.25
C GLU A 154 -10.99 -13.34 0.09
N LYS A 155 -9.89 -12.85 0.67
CA LYS A 155 -9.41 -11.47 0.50
C LYS A 155 -8.05 -11.49 -0.18
N LEU A 156 -7.80 -10.51 -1.03
CA LEU A 156 -6.45 -10.14 -1.41
C LEU A 156 -5.82 -9.37 -0.26
N TYR A 157 -4.68 -9.82 0.23
CA TYR A 157 -3.84 -9.13 1.19
C TYR A 157 -2.64 -8.59 0.46
N PHE A 158 -2.29 -7.33 0.67
CA PHE A 158 -1.06 -6.77 0.14
C PHE A 158 -0.52 -5.64 1.01
N GLY A 159 0.76 -5.32 0.83
CA GLY A 159 1.43 -4.35 1.67
C GLY A 159 2.80 -3.95 1.17
N LEU A 160 3.35 -2.97 1.87
CA LEU A 160 4.66 -2.37 1.71
C LEU A 160 5.49 -2.65 2.96
N TYR A 161 6.68 -3.21 2.77
CA TYR A 161 7.51 -3.72 3.86
C TYR A 161 8.98 -3.28 3.73
N GLU A 162 9.56 -2.84 4.82
CA GLU A 162 11.00 -2.82 5.07
C GLU A 162 11.23 -3.15 6.56
N VAL A 163 11.20 -4.45 6.88
CA VAL A 163 11.26 -4.96 8.26
C VAL A 163 12.58 -5.68 8.57
N TRP A 164 13.46 -5.82 7.57
CA TRP A 164 14.63 -6.71 7.66
C TRP A 164 15.92 -5.97 8.00
N SER A 165 16.10 -4.74 7.52
CA SER A 165 17.39 -4.06 7.67
C SER A 165 17.67 -3.59 9.10
N GLY A 166 16.61 -3.38 9.91
CA GLY A 166 16.71 -2.76 11.24
C GLY A 166 17.24 -1.32 11.23
N LYS A 167 17.45 -0.71 10.05
CA LYS A 167 17.97 0.65 9.91
C LYS A 167 16.84 1.66 10.03
N TRP A 168 17.12 2.74 10.76
CA TRP A 168 16.22 3.88 10.85
C TRP A 168 16.11 4.59 9.50
N LYS A 169 14.88 4.87 9.09
CA LYS A 169 14.54 5.60 7.85
C LYS A 169 13.33 6.48 8.06
N GLY A 170 13.23 7.54 7.27
CA GLY A 170 12.17 8.54 7.37
C GLY A 170 11.99 9.35 6.10
N GLY A 171 10.97 10.21 6.11
CA GLY A 171 10.60 11.10 5.01
C GLY A 171 9.86 10.42 3.85
N LEU A 172 9.34 9.20 4.04
CA LEU A 172 8.45 8.58 3.06
C LEU A 172 7.04 9.11 3.23
N GLN A 173 6.38 9.43 2.12
CA GLN A 173 4.99 9.86 2.09
C GLN A 173 4.18 8.87 1.26
N ILE A 174 3.14 8.28 1.87
CA ILE A 174 2.23 7.34 1.22
C ILE A 174 0.97 8.10 0.83
N HIS A 175 0.77 8.28 -0.48
CA HIS A 175 -0.41 8.95 -1.01
C HIS A 175 -1.61 8.00 -1.05
N HIS A 176 -1.40 6.79 -1.55
CA HIS A 176 -2.39 5.71 -1.53
C HIS A 176 -1.76 4.39 -1.99
N ALA A 177 -2.45 3.29 -1.73
CA ALA A 177 -2.25 2.04 -2.44
C ALA A 177 -3.18 1.98 -3.67
N PHE A 178 -2.85 1.21 -4.69
CA PHE A 178 -3.70 1.05 -5.86
C PHE A 178 -3.73 -0.38 -6.39
N LEU A 179 -4.85 -0.70 -7.02
CA LEU A 179 -5.03 -1.86 -7.89
C LEU A 179 -5.61 -1.37 -9.20
N ARG A 180 -4.92 -1.54 -10.32
CA ARG A 180 -5.42 -1.11 -11.62
C ARG A 180 -5.28 -2.20 -12.65
N GLU A 181 -6.07 -2.12 -13.71
CA GLU A 181 -5.93 -3.02 -14.84
C GLU A 181 -4.49 -2.97 -15.37
N SER A 182 -3.91 -4.14 -15.64
CA SER A 182 -2.63 -4.22 -16.33
C SER A 182 -2.88 -3.84 -17.78
N ASN A 183 -2.14 -2.84 -18.29
CA ASN A 183 -2.02 -2.64 -19.74
C ASN A 183 -1.44 -3.88 -20.43
#